data_AF-A0A959IW42-F1
#
_entry.id   AF-A0A959IW42-F1
#
_cell.length_a   1.000
_cell.length_b   1.000
_cell.length_c   1.000
_cell.angle_alpha   90.00
_cell.angle_beta   90.00
_cell.angle_gamma   90.00
#
_symmetry.space_group_name_H-M   'P 1'
#
loop_
_entity.id
_entity.type
_entity.pdbx_description
1 polymer ?
#
loop_
_entity_poly.entity_id
_entity_poly.type
_entity_poly.pdbx_seq_one_letter_code
_entity_poly.pdbx_strand_id
1 'polypeptide(L)'
;MARILAFYLMLAAAPVSLAAQSVTINTFQNTVHLGGAGTVTETFEFPDDVSGYNQVFMHIDLNCPGVGCDPFDRVARILARKDGQEYEIGRYVTPFGIGTCDWTIDVSAYRTILTGTVELVSSIETWSNGWSLNLDFEFVEGTPDFEHIQIHNLWHGWDSNLQRDYGGFKIGDTLWISDNLPERKIDLSGQAEKVLVRAWVTGHGQGNTENAAEFREVTHTLRVNGATDFEHHLWKSDCNSNPCSPQNGTWEFPRAGWCPGQDVKPADFDISDLVAPGTEIRLDYILEPYLNKCSPLYPDCSPASDCAFGTQITCNYDGNLHTEPRYIMAIQLILMSNAPIQTKEVLSDTRLTVSPSPTSGLLEVALTLPGSGLV
;
A
#
# COMPACT_ATOMS: atom_id res chain seq x y z
N MET A 1 25.29 -46.55 -58.94
CA MET A 1 25.47 -45.54 -57.89
C MET A 1 24.16 -44.79 -57.72
N ALA A 2 23.35 -45.15 -56.72
CA ALA A 2 22.12 -44.43 -56.37
C ALA A 2 22.42 -43.60 -55.11
N ARG A 3 22.31 -42.27 -55.22
CA ARG A 3 22.46 -41.36 -54.07
C ARG A 3 21.09 -41.21 -53.43
N ILE A 4 20.94 -41.70 -52.20
CA ILE A 4 19.78 -41.47 -51.34
C ILE A 4 19.96 -40.07 -50.72
N LEU A 5 19.07 -39.13 -51.06
CA LEU A 5 18.95 -37.87 -50.35
C LEU A 5 18.10 -38.12 -49.11
N ALA A 6 18.70 -38.01 -47.92
CA ALA A 6 17.97 -37.97 -46.66
C ALA A 6 17.44 -36.55 -46.45
N PHE A 7 16.12 -36.36 -46.56
CA PHE A 7 15.44 -35.15 -46.14
C PHE A 7 15.26 -35.19 -44.62
N TYR A 8 16.05 -34.40 -43.90
CA TYR A 8 15.81 -34.14 -42.47
C TYR A 8 14.66 -33.13 -42.36
N LEU A 9 13.48 -33.64 -42.00
CA LEU A 9 12.35 -32.81 -41.61
C LEU A 9 12.63 -32.28 -40.19
N MET A 10 13.11 -31.03 -40.07
CA MET A 10 13.13 -30.37 -38.77
C MET A 10 11.69 -30.05 -38.38
N LEU A 11 11.12 -30.81 -37.44
CA LEU A 11 9.94 -30.36 -36.71
C LEU A 11 10.38 -29.19 -35.82
N ALA A 12 10.06 -27.97 -36.23
CA ALA A 12 10.04 -26.84 -35.32
C ALA A 12 8.85 -27.07 -34.37
N ALA A 13 9.12 -27.53 -33.15
CA ALA A 13 8.16 -27.46 -32.07
C ALA A 13 7.99 -25.97 -31.75
N ALA A 14 6.91 -25.35 -32.23
CA ALA A 14 6.48 -24.08 -31.67
C ALA A 14 6.23 -24.33 -30.17
N PRO A 15 6.78 -23.53 -29.25
CA PRO A 15 6.42 -23.64 -27.85
C PRO A 15 4.92 -23.39 -27.76
N VAL A 16 4.16 -24.42 -27.41
CA VAL A 16 2.79 -24.26 -26.96
C VAL A 16 2.91 -23.62 -25.60
N SER A 17 2.89 -22.29 -25.53
CA SER A 17 2.63 -21.59 -24.29
C SER A 17 1.21 -22.01 -23.89
N LEU A 18 1.11 -22.82 -22.84
CA LEU A 18 -0.16 -22.96 -22.14
C LEU A 18 -0.43 -21.57 -21.56
N ALA A 19 -1.38 -20.86 -22.13
CA ALA A 19 -1.78 -19.57 -21.61
C ALA A 19 -2.29 -19.78 -20.17
N ALA A 20 -1.85 -18.95 -19.23
CA ALA A 20 -2.13 -19.14 -17.81
C ALA A 20 -3.62 -18.91 -17.57
N GLN A 21 -4.39 -19.89 -17.13
CA GLN A 21 -5.81 -19.69 -16.86
C GLN A 21 -6.00 -18.72 -15.69
N SER A 22 -6.94 -17.76 -15.79
CA SER A 22 -7.30 -16.91 -14.65
C SER A 22 -7.61 -17.75 -13.40
N VAL A 23 -7.11 -17.31 -12.25
CA VAL A 23 -7.22 -18.06 -10.99
C VAL A 23 -7.64 -17.15 -9.84
N THR A 24 -8.52 -17.67 -8.98
CA THR A 24 -8.91 -17.01 -7.72
C THR A 24 -8.23 -17.70 -6.56
N ILE A 25 -7.50 -16.93 -5.75
CA ILE A 25 -6.85 -17.37 -4.53
C ILE A 25 -7.70 -16.91 -3.35
N ASN A 26 -8.42 -17.85 -2.73
CA ASN A 26 -9.18 -17.57 -1.52
C ASN A 26 -8.22 -17.43 -0.33
N THR A 27 -8.28 -16.30 0.39
CA THR A 27 -7.40 -16.05 1.53
C THR A 27 -8.18 -16.03 2.84
N PHE A 28 -8.42 -14.85 3.43
CA PHE A 28 -9.25 -14.71 4.63
C PHE A 28 -10.70 -15.11 4.34
N GLN A 29 -11.28 -15.96 5.17
CA GLN A 29 -12.65 -16.47 5.01
C GLN A 29 -13.36 -16.42 6.35
N ASN A 30 -14.39 -15.58 6.45
CA ASN A 30 -15.13 -15.28 7.68
C ASN A 30 -14.19 -14.92 8.85
N THR A 31 -13.12 -14.19 8.54
CA THR A 31 -12.09 -13.79 9.49
C THR A 31 -12.63 -12.65 10.35
N VAL A 32 -12.76 -12.90 11.66
CA VAL A 32 -13.38 -11.95 12.58
C VAL A 32 -12.33 -11.05 13.24
N HIS A 33 -12.51 -9.74 13.10
CA HIS A 33 -11.80 -8.70 13.83
C HIS A 33 -12.69 -8.22 14.98
N LEU A 34 -12.34 -8.55 16.23
CA LEU A 34 -13.04 -8.07 17.43
C LEU A 34 -12.23 -6.96 18.13
N GLY A 35 -12.84 -6.26 19.09
CA GLY A 35 -12.27 -5.10 19.77
C GLY A 35 -10.82 -5.28 20.28
N GLY A 36 -10.03 -4.21 20.18
CA GLY A 36 -8.60 -4.20 20.53
C GLY A 36 -7.67 -3.76 19.40
N ALA A 37 -8.20 -3.12 18.34
CA ALA A 37 -7.54 -2.92 17.06
C ALA A 37 -7.05 -4.24 16.44
N GLY A 38 -8.00 -5.19 16.32
CA GLY A 38 -7.75 -6.55 15.88
C GLY A 38 -6.99 -6.60 14.54
N THR A 39 -5.79 -7.16 14.60
CA THR A 39 -4.99 -7.50 13.42
C THR A 39 -4.92 -9.02 13.33
N VAL A 40 -5.21 -9.56 12.15
CA VAL A 40 -5.11 -10.99 11.86
C VAL A 40 -4.03 -11.19 10.81
N THR A 41 -3.14 -12.13 11.06
CA THR A 41 -2.00 -12.43 10.20
C THR A 41 -2.02 -13.91 9.88
N GLU A 42 -2.03 -14.24 8.59
CA GLU A 42 -2.07 -15.61 8.08
C GLU A 42 -1.19 -15.74 6.84
N THR A 43 -0.69 -16.94 6.59
CA THR A 43 0.15 -17.25 5.43
C THR A 43 -0.68 -17.96 4.36
N PHE A 44 -0.53 -17.51 3.11
CA PHE A 44 -1.24 -18.07 1.97
C PHE A 44 -0.26 -18.39 0.83
N GLU A 45 -0.66 -19.33 -0.03
CA GLU A 45 0.09 -19.74 -1.21
C GLU A 45 -0.50 -19.07 -2.46
N PHE A 46 0.34 -18.30 -3.15
CA PHE A 46 0.05 -17.64 -4.41
C PHE A 46 0.79 -18.35 -5.57
N PRO A 47 0.44 -18.08 -6.84
CA PRO A 47 1.20 -18.61 -7.98
C PRO A 47 2.70 -18.28 -7.88
N ASP A 48 3.56 -19.26 -8.12
CA ASP A 48 5.02 -19.04 -8.14
C ASP A 48 5.46 -18.19 -9.34
N ASP A 49 4.71 -18.28 -10.44
CA ASP A 49 4.93 -17.53 -11.67
C ASP A 49 3.70 -16.67 -11.99
N VAL A 50 3.93 -15.37 -12.11
CA VAL A 50 2.91 -14.37 -12.42
C VAL A 50 3.12 -13.68 -13.76
N SER A 51 4.06 -14.16 -14.59
CA SER A 51 4.34 -13.62 -15.93
C SER A 51 3.15 -13.73 -16.89
N GLY A 52 2.26 -14.70 -16.64
CA GLY A 52 1.04 -14.94 -17.43
C GLY A 52 -0.20 -14.19 -16.97
N TYR A 53 -0.10 -13.28 -15.98
CA TYR A 53 -1.23 -12.50 -15.48
C TYR A 53 -1.02 -11.01 -15.70
N ASN A 54 -1.98 -10.36 -16.36
CA ASN A 54 -1.93 -8.93 -16.60
C ASN A 54 -2.50 -8.14 -15.41
N GLN A 55 -3.61 -8.60 -14.85
CA GLN A 55 -4.32 -7.91 -13.77
C GLN A 55 -4.42 -8.79 -12.53
N VAL A 56 -4.38 -8.15 -11.37
CA VAL A 56 -4.69 -8.79 -10.09
C VAL A 56 -5.69 -7.91 -9.35
N PHE A 57 -6.85 -8.46 -9.04
CA PHE A 57 -7.88 -7.79 -8.25
C PHE A 57 -7.93 -8.39 -6.85
N MET A 58 -8.03 -7.54 -5.85
CA MET A 58 -8.32 -7.94 -4.48
C MET A 58 -9.79 -7.65 -4.20
N HIS A 59 -10.57 -8.69 -3.94
CA HIS A 59 -11.98 -8.59 -3.61
C HIS A 59 -12.15 -8.63 -2.09
N ILE A 60 -12.88 -7.67 -1.56
CA ILE A 60 -13.17 -7.52 -0.15
C ILE A 60 -14.67 -7.64 0.02
N ASP A 61 -15.13 -8.53 0.89
CA ASP A 61 -16.52 -8.62 1.32
C ASP A 61 -16.56 -8.54 2.85
N LEU A 62 -17.17 -7.47 3.35
CA LEU A 62 -17.23 -7.13 4.75
C LEU A 62 -18.64 -7.35 5.31
N ASN A 63 -18.72 -8.16 6.37
CA ASN A 63 -19.96 -8.55 7.03
C ASN A 63 -19.94 -8.24 8.52
N CYS A 64 -21.11 -8.26 9.15
CA CYS A 64 -21.19 -8.25 10.61
C CYS A 64 -20.85 -9.64 11.16
N PRO A 65 -20.02 -9.75 12.21
CA PRO A 65 -19.91 -10.98 12.96
C PRO A 65 -21.25 -11.27 13.67
N GLY A 66 -21.40 -12.48 14.22
CA GLY A 66 -22.66 -12.90 14.86
C GLY A 66 -23.11 -12.02 16.06
N VAL A 67 -22.22 -11.19 16.59
CA VAL A 67 -22.48 -10.22 17.66
C VAL A 67 -22.95 -8.84 17.15
N GLY A 68 -23.07 -8.66 15.82
CA GLY A 68 -23.36 -7.38 15.17
C GLY A 68 -22.11 -6.64 14.74
N CYS A 69 -22.27 -5.58 13.92
CA CYS A 69 -21.16 -4.75 13.45
C CYS A 69 -20.69 -3.75 14.51
N ASP A 70 -19.42 -3.33 14.42
CA ASP A 70 -18.96 -2.09 15.05
C ASP A 70 -19.80 -0.91 14.51
N PRO A 71 -20.42 -0.07 15.39
CA PRO A 71 -21.25 1.03 14.93
C PRO A 71 -20.45 2.16 14.26
N PHE A 72 -19.12 2.20 14.44
CA PHE A 72 -18.25 3.24 13.90
C PHE A 72 -17.54 2.80 12.63
N ASP A 73 -17.21 3.78 11.80
CA ASP A 73 -16.35 3.67 10.64
C ASP A 73 -14.88 3.50 11.06
N ARG A 74 -14.29 2.35 10.73
CA ARG A 74 -12.94 1.97 11.14
C ARG A 74 -12.01 1.96 9.95
N VAL A 75 -10.82 2.52 10.13
CA VAL A 75 -9.75 2.37 9.15
C VAL A 75 -9.33 0.91 9.10
N ALA A 76 -9.23 0.38 7.89
CA ALA A 76 -8.78 -0.97 7.65
C ALA A 76 -7.71 -1.02 6.57
N ARG A 77 -6.76 -1.94 6.72
CA ARG A 77 -5.59 -2.08 5.83
C ARG A 77 -5.33 -3.55 5.55
N ILE A 78 -4.91 -3.83 4.32
CA ILE A 78 -4.37 -5.12 3.90
C ILE A 78 -2.89 -4.93 3.58
N LEU A 79 -2.05 -5.67 4.29
CA LEU A 79 -0.61 -5.66 4.10
C LEU A 79 -0.14 -7.01 3.56
N ALA A 80 0.85 -7.00 2.68
CA ALA A 80 1.60 -8.18 2.26
C ALA A 80 3.01 -8.10 2.83
N ARG A 81 3.46 -9.16 3.49
CA ARG A 81 4.83 -9.31 3.98
C ARG A 81 5.58 -10.28 3.08
N LYS A 82 6.63 -9.77 2.43
CA LYS A 82 7.47 -10.51 1.50
C LYS A 82 8.91 -10.06 1.64
N ASP A 83 9.84 -11.01 1.69
CA ASP A 83 11.29 -10.78 1.73
C ASP A 83 11.73 -9.80 2.85
N GLY A 84 11.11 -9.94 4.03
CA GLY A 84 11.41 -9.10 5.19
C GLY A 84 10.87 -7.66 5.12
N GLN A 85 10.07 -7.35 4.10
CA GLN A 85 9.39 -6.06 3.93
C GLN A 85 7.88 -6.22 4.13
N GLU A 86 7.23 -5.15 4.59
CA GLU A 86 5.77 -5.05 4.72
C GLU A 86 5.26 -3.97 3.77
N TYR A 87 4.29 -4.31 2.93
CA TYR A 87 3.71 -3.41 1.93
C TYR A 87 2.22 -3.27 2.18
N GLU A 88 1.72 -2.03 2.33
CA GLU A 88 0.28 -1.80 2.25
C GLU A 88 -0.16 -1.88 0.79
N ILE A 89 -1.03 -2.85 0.50
CA ILE A 89 -1.51 -3.14 -0.86
C ILE A 89 -2.98 -2.74 -1.05
N GLY A 90 -3.69 -2.46 0.04
CA GLY A 90 -5.03 -1.89 0.00
C GLY A 90 -5.47 -1.30 1.32
N ARG A 91 -6.36 -0.32 1.23
CA ARG A 91 -6.99 0.38 2.36
C ARG A 91 -8.46 0.59 2.09
N TYR A 92 -9.27 0.47 3.13
CA TYR A 92 -10.69 0.79 3.10
C TYR A 92 -11.14 1.36 4.45
N VAL A 93 -12.34 1.91 4.50
CA VAL A 93 -12.98 2.33 5.74
C VAL A 93 -14.30 1.59 5.88
N THR A 94 -14.51 0.94 7.02
CA THR A 94 -15.74 0.18 7.28
C THR A 94 -16.95 1.13 7.32
N PRO A 95 -18.15 0.66 6.96
CA PRO A 95 -19.34 1.49 7.08
C PRO A 95 -19.77 1.67 8.55
N PHE A 96 -20.67 2.61 8.79
CA PHE A 96 -21.28 2.78 10.11
C PHE A 96 -22.32 1.71 10.41
N GLY A 97 -21.91 0.65 11.12
CA GLY A 97 -22.82 -0.29 11.80
C GLY A 97 -23.71 -1.15 10.89
N ILE A 98 -23.40 -1.24 9.60
CA ILE A 98 -24.08 -2.12 8.65
C ILE A 98 -23.08 -3.13 8.09
N GLY A 99 -23.54 -4.34 7.77
CA GLY A 99 -22.73 -5.34 7.06
C GLY A 99 -23.15 -5.46 5.60
N THR A 100 -22.44 -6.32 4.85
CA THR A 100 -22.71 -6.64 3.44
C THR A 100 -22.30 -5.50 2.50
N CYS A 101 -21.05 -5.06 2.64
CA CYS A 101 -20.44 -4.14 1.70
C CYS A 101 -19.20 -4.79 1.10
N ASP A 102 -19.07 -4.67 -0.21
CA ASP A 102 -17.98 -5.22 -0.97
C ASP A 102 -17.26 -4.16 -1.80
N TRP A 103 -15.96 -4.37 -1.99
CA TRP A 103 -15.12 -3.52 -2.82
C TRP A 103 -14.12 -4.35 -3.59
N THR A 104 -13.71 -3.85 -4.75
CA THR A 104 -12.62 -4.43 -5.53
C THR A 104 -11.53 -3.39 -5.71
N ILE A 105 -10.30 -3.77 -5.33
CA ILE A 105 -9.11 -2.95 -5.44
C ILE A 105 -8.19 -3.58 -6.50
N ASP A 106 -7.74 -2.79 -7.47
CA ASP A 106 -6.72 -3.21 -8.41
C ASP A 106 -5.34 -3.20 -7.72
N VAL A 107 -4.79 -4.40 -7.54
CA VAL A 107 -3.49 -4.64 -6.91
C VAL A 107 -2.46 -5.19 -7.91
N SER A 108 -2.67 -4.96 -9.21
CA SER A 108 -1.79 -5.45 -10.28
C SER A 108 -0.34 -4.99 -10.12
N ALA A 109 -0.14 -3.78 -9.59
CA ALA A 109 1.17 -3.21 -9.30
C ALA A 109 1.93 -3.93 -8.16
N TYR A 110 1.27 -4.86 -7.45
CA TYR A 110 1.82 -5.68 -6.38
C TYR A 110 2.00 -7.15 -6.76
N ARG A 111 1.68 -7.54 -8.00
CA ARG A 111 1.62 -8.97 -8.37
C ARG A 111 2.92 -9.73 -8.15
N THR A 112 4.08 -9.09 -8.28
CA THR A 112 5.39 -9.75 -8.10
C THR A 112 5.70 -10.06 -6.64
N ILE A 113 5.10 -9.34 -5.67
CA ILE A 113 5.20 -9.66 -4.25
C ILE A 113 4.10 -10.62 -3.78
N LEU A 114 3.07 -10.83 -4.61
CA LEU A 114 2.00 -11.82 -4.42
C LEU A 114 2.35 -13.15 -5.13
N THR A 115 3.52 -13.70 -4.83
CA THR A 115 4.05 -14.93 -5.45
C THR A 115 4.52 -15.94 -4.39
N GLY A 116 4.27 -17.23 -4.64
CA GLY A 116 4.59 -18.32 -3.70
C GLY A 116 4.00 -18.09 -2.31
N THR A 117 4.73 -18.44 -1.26
CA THR A 117 4.30 -18.19 0.12
C THR A 117 4.36 -16.69 0.46
N VAL A 118 3.23 -16.13 0.91
CA VAL A 118 3.07 -14.73 1.33
C VAL A 118 2.33 -14.67 2.66
N GLU A 119 2.85 -13.90 3.62
CA GLU A 119 2.12 -13.58 4.84
C GLU A 119 1.26 -12.33 4.61
N LEU A 120 -0.06 -12.48 4.71
CA LEU A 120 -0.99 -11.37 4.63
C LEU A 120 -1.41 -10.92 6.03
N VAL A 121 -1.60 -9.62 6.17
CA VAL A 121 -2.07 -8.97 7.39
C VAL A 121 -3.34 -8.21 7.07
N SER A 122 -4.44 -8.62 7.67
CA SER A 122 -5.66 -7.81 7.73
C SER A 122 -5.68 -7.04 9.04
N SER A 123 -5.92 -5.74 9.00
CA SER A 123 -6.08 -4.91 10.20
C SER A 123 -7.36 -4.09 10.08
N ILE A 124 -8.19 -4.13 11.12
CA ILE A 124 -9.37 -3.27 11.24
C ILE A 124 -9.34 -2.66 12.65
N GLU A 125 -9.31 -1.32 12.74
CA GLU A 125 -9.13 -0.59 14.00
C GLU A 125 -10.41 -0.57 14.87
N THR A 126 -10.97 -1.74 15.16
CA THR A 126 -12.20 -1.88 15.94
C THR A 126 -11.93 -1.93 17.45
N TRP A 127 -12.83 -1.32 18.22
CA TRP A 127 -12.84 -1.35 19.70
C TRP A 127 -14.20 -1.82 20.24
N SER A 128 -15.02 -2.45 19.39
CA SER A 128 -16.39 -2.84 19.67
C SER A 128 -16.71 -4.26 19.15
N ASN A 129 -17.95 -4.49 18.72
CA ASN A 129 -18.46 -5.78 18.23
C ASN A 129 -17.71 -6.32 17.01
N GLY A 130 -17.03 -5.46 16.25
CA GLY A 130 -16.09 -5.87 15.22
C GLY A 130 -16.66 -6.06 13.83
N TRP A 131 -15.93 -6.81 13.01
CA TRP A 131 -16.20 -7.05 11.58
C TRP A 131 -15.81 -8.49 11.21
N SER A 132 -16.49 -9.06 10.21
CA SER A 132 -16.09 -10.33 9.57
C SER A 132 -15.70 -10.07 8.13
N LEU A 133 -14.51 -10.54 7.73
CA LEU A 133 -13.90 -10.30 6.44
C LEU A 133 -13.82 -11.59 5.61
N ASN A 134 -14.27 -11.53 4.37
CA ASN A 134 -13.82 -12.41 3.30
C ASN A 134 -12.91 -11.60 2.37
N LEU A 135 -11.80 -12.21 1.95
CA LEU A 135 -10.85 -11.61 1.04
C LEU A 135 -10.28 -12.66 0.10
N ASP A 136 -10.27 -12.35 -1.19
CA ASP A 136 -9.67 -13.18 -2.23
C ASP A 136 -8.97 -12.33 -3.29
N PHE A 137 -8.09 -12.98 -4.05
CA PHE A 137 -7.35 -12.37 -5.14
C PHE A 137 -7.68 -13.06 -6.46
N GLU A 138 -8.17 -12.31 -7.43
CA GLU A 138 -8.37 -12.77 -8.81
C GLU A 138 -7.16 -12.36 -9.66
N PHE A 139 -6.39 -13.35 -10.11
CA PHE A 139 -5.34 -13.20 -11.10
C PHE A 139 -5.94 -13.43 -12.49
N VAL A 140 -6.00 -12.37 -13.30
CA VAL A 140 -6.59 -12.41 -14.63
C VAL A 140 -5.51 -12.68 -15.67
N GLU A 141 -5.71 -13.75 -16.44
CA GLU A 141 -4.87 -14.14 -17.57
C GLU A 141 -4.58 -12.97 -18.51
N GLY A 142 -3.32 -12.82 -18.89
CA GLY A 142 -2.93 -11.88 -19.93
C GLY A 142 -1.44 -11.65 -19.98
N THR A 143 -1.00 -10.92 -21.00
CA THR A 143 0.39 -10.48 -21.11
C THR A 143 0.53 -9.11 -20.44
N PRO A 144 1.30 -8.97 -19.36
CA PRO A 144 1.52 -7.68 -18.73
C PRO A 144 2.42 -6.77 -19.58
N ASP A 145 2.20 -5.46 -19.49
CA ASP A 145 3.03 -4.44 -20.18
C ASP A 145 4.51 -4.45 -19.74
N PHE A 146 4.75 -4.87 -18.49
CA PHE A 146 6.08 -4.97 -17.89
C PHE A 146 6.16 -6.26 -17.08
N GLU A 147 7.03 -7.21 -17.42
CA GLU A 147 7.12 -8.48 -16.71
C GLU A 147 7.57 -8.33 -15.24
N HIS A 148 8.46 -7.38 -14.97
CA HIS A 148 9.11 -7.22 -13.67
C HIS A 148 8.64 -5.95 -12.95
N ILE A 149 8.39 -6.08 -11.66
CA ILE A 149 7.99 -4.98 -10.76
C ILE A 149 8.82 -5.04 -9.49
N GLN A 150 9.34 -3.88 -9.06
CA GLN A 150 10.01 -3.69 -7.78
C GLN A 150 9.35 -2.54 -7.01
N ILE A 151 9.18 -2.71 -5.71
CA ILE A 151 8.45 -1.78 -4.86
C ILE A 151 9.38 -1.33 -3.72
N HIS A 152 9.47 -0.02 -3.51
CA HIS A 152 10.18 0.59 -2.39
C HIS A 152 9.20 1.39 -1.54
N ASN A 153 9.10 1.09 -0.26
CA ASN A 153 8.36 1.95 0.66
C ASN A 153 9.13 3.27 0.87
N LEU A 154 8.46 4.41 0.66
CA LEU A 154 9.06 5.75 0.86
C LEU A 154 8.68 6.32 2.22
N TRP A 155 7.37 6.47 2.47
CA TRP A 155 6.83 6.98 3.74
C TRP A 155 5.62 6.14 4.14
N HIS A 156 5.59 5.67 5.38
CA HIS A 156 4.52 4.80 5.86
C HIS A 156 4.33 4.93 7.37
N GLY A 157 3.12 4.63 7.85
CA GLY A 157 2.73 4.81 9.26
C GLY A 157 3.42 3.90 10.28
N TRP A 158 4.27 2.96 9.83
CA TRP A 158 5.12 2.11 10.67
C TRP A 158 6.62 2.44 10.60
N ASP A 159 7.01 3.53 9.92
CA ASP A 159 8.38 4.05 10.01
C ASP A 159 8.60 4.63 11.42
N SER A 160 9.50 4.02 12.18
CA SER A 160 9.82 4.45 13.55
C SER A 160 10.47 5.84 13.63
N ASN A 161 10.97 6.36 12.51
CA ASN A 161 11.56 7.70 12.42
C ASN A 161 10.52 8.80 12.21
N LEU A 162 9.26 8.43 11.98
CA LEU A 162 8.15 9.33 11.77
C LEU A 162 7.30 9.36 13.05
N GLN A 163 6.81 10.54 13.43
CA GLN A 163 6.12 10.72 14.72
C GLN A 163 4.81 9.93 14.75
N ARG A 164 4.69 9.02 15.72
CA ARG A 164 3.58 8.07 15.84
C ARG A 164 2.59 8.51 16.92
N ASP A 165 1.30 8.45 16.60
CA ASP A 165 0.26 7.84 17.45
C ASP A 165 -0.82 7.23 16.54
N TYR A 166 -1.38 6.09 16.93
CA TYR A 166 -2.43 5.37 16.20
C TYR A 166 -2.15 5.18 14.69
N GLY A 167 -0.88 4.99 14.31
CA GLY A 167 -0.47 4.62 12.96
C GLY A 167 -0.61 5.73 11.89
N GLY A 168 -0.62 7.01 12.29
CA GLY A 168 -0.62 8.17 11.39
C GLY A 168 0.34 9.28 11.83
N PHE A 169 0.50 10.26 10.95
CA PHE A 169 1.39 11.42 11.05
C PHE A 169 0.62 12.59 11.61
N LYS A 170 0.98 13.03 12.82
CA LYS A 170 0.37 14.20 13.47
C LYS A 170 0.68 15.47 12.69
N ILE A 171 -0.27 16.40 12.69
CA ILE A 171 -0.11 17.71 12.02
C ILE A 171 -0.58 18.86 12.90
N GLY A 172 -0.12 20.07 12.62
CA GLY A 172 -0.71 21.31 13.10
C GLY A 172 -0.39 21.69 14.55
N ASP A 173 0.03 20.77 15.41
CA ASP A 173 0.41 21.04 16.80
C ASP A 173 1.81 21.66 16.95
N THR A 174 2.26 22.34 15.90
CA THR A 174 3.62 22.77 15.65
C THR A 174 3.93 24.11 16.30
N LEU A 175 4.29 24.10 17.58
CA LEU A 175 5.23 25.10 18.10
C LEU A 175 6.68 24.59 18.12
N TRP A 176 6.89 23.26 18.05
CA TRP A 176 8.19 22.64 18.37
C TRP A 176 8.60 21.52 17.41
N ILE A 177 7.73 21.19 16.46
CA ILE A 177 7.83 19.97 15.64
C ILE A 177 7.57 20.36 14.19
N SER A 178 8.39 19.86 13.28
CA SER A 178 8.17 20.00 11.83
C SER A 178 7.24 18.90 11.36
N ASP A 179 6.15 19.28 10.68
CA ASP A 179 5.25 18.35 9.98
C ASP A 179 5.82 17.84 8.64
N ASN A 180 7.00 18.33 8.24
CA ASN A 180 7.64 17.88 7.00
C ASN A 180 8.11 16.45 7.11
N LEU A 181 7.68 15.64 6.14
CA LEU A 181 8.27 14.35 5.89
C LEU A 181 9.71 14.52 5.40
N PRO A 182 10.63 13.61 5.75
CA PRO A 182 12.01 13.67 5.30
C PRO A 182 12.11 13.33 3.80
N GLU A 183 12.88 14.12 3.04
CA GLU A 183 13.25 13.83 1.65
C GLU A 183 13.83 12.41 1.53
N ARG A 184 13.42 11.67 0.49
CA ARG A 184 13.96 10.36 0.16
C ARG A 184 14.88 10.45 -1.04
N LYS A 185 16.07 9.88 -0.91
CA LYS A 185 17.04 9.72 -1.99
C LYS A 185 17.11 8.25 -2.37
N ILE A 186 16.87 7.95 -3.64
CA ILE A 186 16.77 6.58 -4.14
C ILE A 186 17.66 6.44 -5.37
N ASP A 187 18.54 5.45 -5.35
CA ASP A 187 19.26 5.00 -6.55
C ASP A 187 18.30 4.21 -7.45
N LEU A 188 17.89 4.78 -8.58
CA LEU A 188 17.05 4.07 -9.54
C LEU A 188 17.82 2.96 -10.25
N SER A 189 17.14 1.84 -10.48
CA SER A 189 17.68 0.77 -11.31
C SER A 189 17.91 1.28 -12.74
N GLY A 190 19.01 0.84 -13.36
CA GLY A 190 19.30 1.14 -14.77
C GLY A 190 18.35 0.46 -15.76
N GLN A 191 17.52 -0.48 -15.29
CA GLN A 191 16.53 -1.20 -16.10
C GLN A 191 15.11 -0.65 -15.97
N ALA A 192 14.87 0.36 -15.11
CA ALA A 192 13.52 0.90 -14.92
C ALA A 192 13.01 1.53 -16.24
N GLU A 193 11.87 1.05 -16.73
CA GLU A 193 11.19 1.58 -17.93
C GLU A 193 10.02 2.47 -17.55
N LYS A 194 9.34 2.13 -16.44
CA LYS A 194 8.27 2.95 -15.84
C LYS A 194 8.54 3.15 -14.36
N VAL A 195 8.31 4.37 -13.89
CA VAL A 195 8.52 4.79 -12.50
C VAL A 195 7.27 5.48 -12.00
N LEU A 196 6.59 4.84 -11.06
CA LEU A 196 5.34 5.30 -10.47
C LEU A 196 5.53 5.58 -8.97
N VAL A 197 5.05 6.72 -8.48
CA VAL A 197 4.86 6.94 -7.04
C VAL A 197 3.39 6.75 -6.71
N ARG A 198 3.07 5.76 -5.88
CA ARG A 198 1.72 5.45 -5.42
C ARG A 198 1.53 5.93 -3.98
N ALA A 199 0.51 6.72 -3.71
CA ALA A 199 0.25 7.33 -2.41
C ALA A 199 -1.14 6.98 -1.87
N TRP A 200 -1.18 6.16 -0.82
CA TRP A 200 -2.37 5.90 -0.01
C TRP A 200 -2.40 6.90 1.14
N VAL A 201 -3.17 7.99 1.04
CA VAL A 201 -3.23 9.03 2.09
C VAL A 201 -4.67 9.27 2.49
N THR A 202 -4.95 9.38 3.80
CA THR A 202 -6.28 9.74 4.32
C THR A 202 -6.14 10.64 5.55
N GLY A 203 -6.98 11.68 5.65
CA GLY A 203 -7.04 12.57 6.82
C GLY A 203 -7.95 12.05 7.91
N HIS A 204 -7.51 12.18 9.17
CA HIS A 204 -8.23 11.71 10.37
C HIS A 204 -8.15 12.74 11.49
N GLY A 205 -9.11 12.68 12.40
CA GLY A 205 -9.25 13.62 13.50
C GLY A 205 -10.33 14.67 13.20
N GLN A 206 -10.94 15.19 14.26
CA GLN A 206 -12.07 16.12 14.17
C GLN A 206 -12.09 17.13 15.31
N GLY A 207 -12.86 18.20 15.15
CA GLY A 207 -13.03 19.26 16.15
C GLY A 207 -11.93 20.32 16.14
N ASN A 208 -10.86 20.10 15.37
CA ASN A 208 -9.70 20.97 15.27
C ASN A 208 -9.98 22.27 14.48
N THR A 209 -8.95 23.10 14.32
CA THR A 209 -9.00 24.26 13.41
C THR A 209 -9.39 23.80 12.00
N GLU A 210 -10.36 24.48 11.36
CA GLU A 210 -10.91 24.07 10.05
C GLU A 210 -11.48 22.64 10.01
N ASN A 211 -11.79 22.07 11.19
CA ASN A 211 -12.24 20.69 11.37
C ASN A 211 -11.26 19.64 10.82
N ALA A 212 -9.96 19.94 10.91
CA ALA A 212 -8.91 19.02 10.46
C ALA A 212 -8.88 17.71 11.27
N ALA A 213 -8.33 16.62 10.74
CA ALA A 213 -7.92 16.45 9.34
C ALA A 213 -8.97 15.67 8.53
N GLU A 214 -9.98 15.06 9.17
CA GLU A 214 -11.01 14.27 8.49
C GLU A 214 -11.89 15.13 7.56
N PHE A 215 -12.29 16.31 8.03
CA PHE A 215 -13.26 17.16 7.33
C PHE A 215 -12.63 18.42 6.71
N ARG A 216 -11.31 18.43 6.58
CA ARG A 216 -10.57 19.53 5.95
C ARG A 216 -10.13 19.15 4.55
N GLU A 217 -10.65 19.85 3.55
CA GLU A 217 -10.16 19.77 2.18
C GLU A 217 -8.73 20.31 2.11
N VAL A 218 -7.83 19.55 1.48
CA VAL A 218 -6.40 19.84 1.50
C VAL A 218 -5.74 19.37 0.21
N THR A 219 -4.68 20.05 -0.23
CA THR A 219 -3.88 19.63 -1.38
C THR A 219 -2.41 19.48 -0.98
N HIS A 220 -1.90 18.26 -1.01
CA HIS A 220 -0.48 17.97 -0.77
C HIS A 220 0.31 18.02 -2.08
N THR A 221 1.64 17.94 -1.98
CA THR A 221 2.51 18.00 -3.15
C THR A 221 3.56 16.90 -3.12
N LEU A 222 3.63 16.09 -4.17
CA LEU A 222 4.82 15.29 -4.47
C LEU A 222 5.79 16.13 -5.31
N ARG A 223 7.00 16.35 -4.81
CA ARG A 223 8.07 17.05 -5.50
C ARG A 223 9.16 16.08 -5.95
N VAL A 224 9.51 16.12 -7.23
CA VAL A 224 10.55 15.29 -7.85
C VAL A 224 11.78 16.13 -8.17
N ASN A 225 12.94 15.67 -7.70
CA ASN A 225 14.25 16.27 -7.91
C ASN A 225 14.35 17.75 -7.48
N GLY A 226 13.47 18.21 -6.59
CA GLY A 226 13.39 19.59 -6.15
C GLY A 226 12.84 20.57 -7.20
N ALA A 227 12.29 20.07 -8.32
CA ALA A 227 11.98 20.89 -9.49
C ALA A 227 10.52 20.76 -9.99
N THR A 228 9.96 19.54 -9.99
CA THR A 228 8.63 19.29 -10.54
C THR A 228 7.66 18.88 -9.44
N ASP A 229 6.50 19.54 -9.40
CA ASP A 229 5.46 19.32 -8.41
C ASP A 229 4.23 18.63 -9.03
N PHE A 230 3.70 17.65 -8.31
CA PHE A 230 2.40 17.03 -8.56
C PHE A 230 1.49 17.32 -7.38
N GLU A 231 0.29 17.84 -7.67
CA GLU A 231 -0.72 18.07 -6.65
C GLU A 231 -1.47 16.77 -6.32
N HIS A 232 -1.64 16.52 -5.02
CA HIS A 232 -2.52 15.49 -4.49
C HIS A 232 -3.69 16.17 -3.76
N HIS A 233 -4.77 16.42 -4.49
CA HIS A 233 -6.01 16.94 -3.92
C HIS A 233 -6.71 15.85 -3.11
N LEU A 234 -6.69 15.99 -1.79
CA LEU A 234 -7.16 14.98 -0.85
C LEU A 234 -8.56 15.33 -0.37
N TRP A 235 -9.57 15.03 -1.19
CA TRP A 235 -10.97 15.29 -0.87
C TRP A 235 -11.92 14.37 -1.64
N LYS A 236 -12.89 13.77 -0.94
CA LYS A 236 -14.00 13.03 -1.53
C LYS A 236 -15.31 13.73 -1.20
N SER A 237 -15.89 14.38 -2.20
CA SER A 237 -17.13 15.15 -2.07
C SER A 237 -18.40 14.34 -2.34
N ASP A 238 -18.26 13.08 -2.74
CA ASP A 238 -19.31 12.19 -3.24
C ASP A 238 -19.73 11.08 -2.26
N CYS A 239 -19.38 11.20 -0.97
CA CYS A 239 -19.68 10.15 0.02
C CYS A 239 -21.18 9.88 0.18
N ASN A 240 -22.05 10.86 -0.06
CA ASN A 240 -23.51 10.70 -0.07
C ASN A 240 -24.04 9.78 -1.20
N SER A 241 -23.19 9.45 -2.18
CA SER A 241 -23.50 8.58 -3.32
C SER A 241 -22.90 7.18 -3.14
N ASN A 242 -22.37 6.86 -1.96
CA ASN A 242 -21.77 5.56 -1.68
C ASN A 242 -22.80 4.42 -1.88
N PRO A 243 -22.52 3.40 -2.71
CA PRO A 243 -23.42 2.26 -2.89
C PRO A 243 -23.61 1.41 -1.62
N CYS A 244 -22.65 1.41 -0.71
CA CYS A 244 -22.78 0.83 0.64
C CYS A 244 -23.62 1.78 1.52
N SER A 245 -24.93 1.83 1.28
CA SER A 245 -25.86 2.75 1.93
C SER A 245 -27.29 2.18 2.04
N PRO A 246 -28.14 2.74 2.91
CA PRO A 246 -27.86 3.76 3.93
C PRO A 246 -27.07 3.21 5.13
N GLN A 247 -26.23 4.05 5.74
CA GLN A 247 -25.48 3.71 6.97
C GLN A 247 -25.99 4.51 8.19
N ASN A 248 -25.64 4.08 9.41
CA ASN A 248 -26.21 4.63 10.65
C ASN A 248 -25.54 5.93 11.16
N GLY A 249 -24.39 6.34 10.60
CA GLY A 249 -23.60 7.49 11.06
C GLY A 249 -23.54 8.64 10.04
N THR A 250 -22.48 9.45 10.11
CA THR A 250 -22.33 10.67 9.31
C THR A 250 -21.80 10.41 7.90
N TRP A 251 -22.11 9.25 7.30
CA TRP A 251 -21.48 8.72 6.08
C TRP A 251 -21.61 9.62 4.85
N GLU A 252 -22.61 10.50 4.81
CA GLU A 252 -22.88 11.39 3.68
C GLU A 252 -21.89 12.56 3.55
N PHE A 253 -21.19 12.94 4.63
CA PHE A 253 -20.30 14.10 4.59
C PHE A 253 -19.01 13.82 3.80
N PRO A 254 -18.48 14.82 3.08
CA PRO A 254 -17.17 14.73 2.47
C PRO A 254 -16.05 14.50 3.49
N ARG A 255 -15.01 13.76 3.10
CA ARG A 255 -13.76 13.60 3.89
C ARG A 255 -12.51 13.78 3.06
N ALA A 256 -11.40 14.01 3.75
CA ALA A 256 -10.06 14.07 3.19
C ALA A 256 -9.57 12.70 2.68
N GLY A 257 -9.99 12.34 1.46
CA GLY A 257 -9.44 11.22 0.69
C GLY A 257 -10.15 9.87 0.87
N TRP A 258 -11.28 9.82 1.59
CA TRP A 258 -12.01 8.57 1.84
C TRP A 258 -13.50 8.81 2.04
N CYS A 259 -14.29 7.73 2.09
CA CYS A 259 -15.68 7.75 2.54
C CYS A 259 -15.93 6.52 3.42
N PRO A 260 -16.74 6.61 4.49
CA PRO A 260 -17.16 5.45 5.27
C PRO A 260 -17.84 4.41 4.38
N GLY A 261 -17.49 3.13 4.53
CA GLY A 261 -18.04 2.04 3.72
C GLY A 261 -17.51 1.99 2.29
N GLN A 262 -16.26 2.42 2.06
CA GLN A 262 -15.64 2.45 0.74
C GLN A 262 -14.16 2.07 0.81
N ASP A 263 -13.64 1.51 -0.28
CA ASP A 263 -12.20 1.44 -0.51
C ASP A 263 -11.58 2.83 -0.71
N VAL A 264 -10.32 2.98 -0.32
CA VAL A 264 -9.53 4.18 -0.59
C VAL A 264 -8.89 4.01 -1.96
N LYS A 265 -8.98 5.02 -2.83
CA LYS A 265 -8.24 5.02 -4.10
C LYS A 265 -6.90 5.72 -3.89
N PRO A 266 -5.76 5.09 -4.22
CA PRO A 266 -4.47 5.76 -4.13
C PRO A 266 -4.33 6.82 -5.22
N ALA A 267 -3.48 7.83 -4.97
CA ALA A 267 -2.99 8.70 -6.03
C ALA A 267 -1.75 8.08 -6.67
N ASP A 268 -1.73 8.03 -8.00
CA ASP A 268 -0.65 7.48 -8.81
C ASP A 268 0.01 8.61 -9.61
N PHE A 269 1.30 8.83 -9.38
CA PHE A 269 2.12 9.82 -10.07
C PHE A 269 3.13 9.12 -10.98
N ASP A 270 2.90 9.17 -12.29
CA ASP A 270 3.88 8.70 -13.26
C ASP A 270 4.99 9.75 -13.40
N ILE A 271 6.20 9.39 -12.98
CA ILE A 271 7.37 10.27 -12.99
C ILE A 271 8.42 9.80 -13.99
N SER A 272 8.07 8.86 -14.88
CA SER A 272 9.01 8.20 -15.80
C SER A 272 9.80 9.21 -16.64
N ASP A 273 9.14 10.25 -17.14
CA ASP A 273 9.76 11.29 -17.97
C ASP A 273 10.63 12.30 -17.18
N LEU A 274 10.59 12.26 -15.85
CA LEU A 274 11.29 13.20 -14.96
C LEU A 274 12.57 12.61 -14.35
N VAL A 275 12.80 11.32 -14.55
CA VAL A 275 13.87 10.57 -13.91
C VAL A 275 14.67 9.78 -14.95
N ALA A 276 15.97 9.68 -14.74
CA ALA A 276 16.85 8.89 -15.60
C ALA A 276 17.17 7.54 -14.91
N PRO A 277 16.96 6.39 -15.57
CA PRO A 277 17.38 5.10 -15.05
C PRO A 277 18.87 5.10 -14.69
N GLY A 278 19.23 4.45 -13.58
CA GLY A 278 20.63 4.37 -13.11
C GLY A 278 21.14 5.61 -12.38
N THR A 279 20.28 6.59 -12.09
CA THR A 279 20.64 7.82 -11.35
C THR A 279 19.98 7.88 -9.96
N GLU A 280 20.55 8.67 -9.06
CA GLU A 280 19.89 9.02 -7.79
C GLU A 280 18.77 10.02 -8.07
N ILE A 281 17.57 9.74 -7.54
CA ILE A 281 16.44 10.67 -7.54
C ILE A 281 16.16 11.17 -6.13
N ARG A 282 15.57 12.36 -6.03
CA ARG A 282 15.07 12.93 -4.78
C ARG A 282 13.56 13.06 -4.83
N LEU A 283 12.87 12.54 -3.83
CA LEU A 283 11.43 12.58 -3.69
C LEU A 283 11.08 13.26 -2.38
N ASP A 284 10.20 14.24 -2.44
CA ASP A 284 9.64 14.94 -1.28
C ASP A 284 8.11 14.86 -1.34
N TYR A 285 7.48 14.43 -0.25
CA TYR A 285 6.02 14.51 -0.11
C TYR A 285 5.67 15.59 0.91
N ILE A 286 5.29 16.75 0.39
CA ILE A 286 5.12 17.99 1.14
C ILE A 286 3.64 18.10 1.52
N LEU A 287 3.38 18.08 2.83
CA LEU A 287 2.05 18.32 3.36
C LEU A 287 1.69 19.81 3.21
N GLU A 288 0.41 20.09 3.01
CA GLU A 288 -0.07 21.48 3.03
C GLU A 288 0.18 22.05 4.43
N PRO A 289 0.81 23.23 4.56
CA PRO A 289 1.06 23.82 5.87
C PRO A 289 -0.24 24.03 6.64
N TYR A 290 -0.26 23.57 7.89
CA TYR A 290 -1.42 23.67 8.76
C TYR A 290 -0.98 24.06 10.17
N LEU A 291 -1.77 24.91 10.83
CA LEU A 291 -1.57 25.29 12.23
C LEU A 291 -2.86 25.01 12.99
N ASN A 292 -2.79 24.12 13.97
CA ASN A 292 -3.89 23.80 14.83
C ASN A 292 -3.90 24.73 16.05
N LYS A 293 -4.77 25.74 16.02
CA LYS A 293 -5.05 26.60 17.18
C LYS A 293 -5.96 25.94 18.21
N CYS A 294 -6.81 25.01 17.77
CA CYS A 294 -7.62 24.15 18.66
C CYS A 294 -6.78 22.95 19.13
N SER A 295 -5.79 23.22 19.97
CA SER A 295 -4.83 22.20 20.40
C SER A 295 -4.48 22.40 21.87
N PRO A 296 -4.22 21.32 22.64
CA PRO A 296 -3.71 21.45 23.99
C PRO A 296 -2.29 22.03 24.02
N LEU A 297 -1.61 22.03 22.87
CA LEU A 297 -0.25 22.53 22.70
C LEU A 297 -0.19 23.99 22.20
N TYR A 298 -1.34 24.58 21.85
CA TYR A 298 -1.43 25.98 21.46
C TYR A 298 -1.76 26.86 22.70
N PRO A 299 -0.81 27.70 23.19
CA PRO A 299 -0.94 28.38 24.48
C PRO A 299 -2.16 29.28 24.62
N ASP A 300 -2.61 29.87 23.52
CA ASP A 300 -3.70 30.85 23.48
C ASP A 300 -5.00 30.24 22.90
N CYS A 301 -5.15 28.92 22.95
CA CYS A 301 -6.33 28.25 22.41
C CYS A 301 -7.62 28.73 23.08
N SER A 302 -8.58 29.18 22.27
CA SER A 302 -9.92 29.56 22.68
C SER A 302 -10.95 28.74 21.90
N PRO A 303 -11.69 27.81 22.55
CA PRO A 303 -12.61 26.92 21.85
C PRO A 303 -13.65 27.66 21.00
N ALA A 304 -14.13 28.83 21.44
CA ALA A 304 -15.12 29.60 20.71
C ALA A 304 -14.64 30.14 19.35
N SER A 305 -13.34 30.34 19.19
CA SER A 305 -12.73 30.94 17.99
C SER A 305 -11.89 29.99 17.17
N ASP A 306 -11.28 28.99 17.81
CA ASP A 306 -10.25 28.17 17.19
C ASP A 306 -10.73 26.75 16.85
N CYS A 307 -11.75 26.26 17.53
CA CYS A 307 -12.26 24.90 17.39
C CYS A 307 -13.50 24.82 16.49
N ALA A 308 -13.57 23.80 15.63
CA ALA A 308 -14.70 23.64 14.69
C ALA A 308 -16.06 23.46 15.39
N PHE A 309 -16.06 22.87 16.58
CA PHE A 309 -17.29 22.67 17.39
C PHE A 309 -17.48 23.74 18.47
N GLY A 310 -16.71 24.82 18.43
CA GLY A 310 -16.86 25.95 19.33
C GLY A 310 -16.72 25.54 20.81
N THR A 311 -17.56 26.11 21.67
CA THR A 311 -17.59 25.82 23.10
C THR A 311 -18.22 24.47 23.46
N GLN A 312 -18.57 23.62 22.48
CA GLN A 312 -19.04 22.25 22.74
C GLN A 312 -17.89 21.32 23.14
N ILE A 313 -16.66 21.69 22.78
CA ILE A 313 -15.43 20.96 23.10
C ILE A 313 -14.45 21.87 23.85
N THR A 314 -13.38 21.27 24.37
CA THR A 314 -12.25 21.98 24.96
C THR A 314 -11.03 21.87 24.05
N CYS A 315 -9.99 22.66 24.30
CA CYS A 315 -8.71 22.53 23.59
C CYS A 315 -8.01 21.20 23.84
N ASN A 316 -8.40 20.41 24.85
CA ASN A 316 -7.82 19.09 25.07
C ASN A 316 -8.48 18.06 24.16
N TYR A 317 -7.66 17.17 23.59
CA TYR A 317 -8.15 15.98 22.90
C TYR A 317 -8.86 15.04 23.89
N ASP A 318 -10.06 14.59 23.53
CA ASP A 318 -10.92 13.76 24.37
C ASP A 318 -11.18 12.36 23.79
N GLY A 319 -10.70 12.09 22.57
CA GLY A 319 -10.90 10.80 21.90
C GLY A 319 -12.28 10.64 21.27
N ASN A 320 -13.14 11.66 21.34
CA ASN A 320 -14.50 11.68 20.83
C ASN A 320 -14.70 12.87 19.89
N LEU A 321 -15.36 13.94 20.34
CA LEU A 321 -15.63 15.12 19.49
C LEU A 321 -14.39 15.95 19.20
N HIS A 322 -13.29 15.75 19.95
CA HIS A 322 -12.01 16.39 19.68
C HIS A 322 -10.88 15.37 19.69
N THR A 323 -10.33 15.10 18.51
CA THR A 323 -9.28 14.09 18.30
C THR A 323 -8.11 14.67 17.53
N GLU A 324 -6.90 14.25 17.89
CA GLU A 324 -5.66 14.78 17.31
C GLU A 324 -5.63 14.61 15.78
N PRO A 325 -5.38 15.69 15.01
CA PRO A 325 -5.40 15.64 13.56
C PRO A 325 -4.17 14.91 13.03
N ARG A 326 -4.38 13.97 12.11
CA ARG A 326 -3.31 13.17 11.52
C ARG A 326 -3.61 12.72 10.09
N TYR A 327 -2.56 12.44 9.34
CA TYR A 327 -2.67 11.70 8.07
C TYR A 327 -2.21 10.26 8.24
N ILE A 328 -3.02 9.30 7.83
CA ILE A 328 -2.58 7.92 7.67
C ILE A 328 -2.04 7.77 6.26
N MET A 329 -0.79 7.34 6.11
CA MET A 329 -0.17 7.20 4.79
C MET A 329 0.66 5.93 4.60
N ALA A 330 0.66 5.47 3.35
CA ALA A 330 1.62 4.54 2.77
C ALA A 330 1.94 5.00 1.35
N ILE A 331 3.16 5.45 1.12
CA ILE A 331 3.63 5.99 -0.15
C ILE A 331 4.79 5.12 -0.62
N GLN A 332 4.69 4.63 -1.86
CA GLN A 332 5.58 3.65 -2.44
C GLN A 332 6.09 4.11 -3.80
N LEU A 333 7.35 3.81 -4.10
CA LEU A 333 7.93 3.91 -5.43
C LEU A 333 7.84 2.52 -6.10
N ILE A 334 7.24 2.46 -7.28
CA ILE A 334 7.03 1.23 -8.04
C ILE A 334 7.80 1.37 -9.36
N LEU A 335 8.81 0.53 -9.53
CA LEU A 335 9.59 0.43 -10.75
C LEU A 335 9.07 -0.73 -11.58
N MET A 336 8.87 -0.54 -12.88
CA MET A 336 8.42 -1.59 -13.79
C MET A 336 9.36 -1.67 -15.00
N SER A 337 9.59 -2.88 -15.50
CA SER A 337 10.49 -3.15 -16.63
C SER A 337 10.17 -4.47 -17.31
N ASN A 338 10.53 -4.60 -18.59
CA ASN A 338 10.55 -5.88 -19.29
C ASN A 338 11.90 -6.61 -19.14
N ALA A 339 12.89 -5.98 -18.51
CA ALA A 339 14.13 -6.61 -18.08
C ALA A 339 14.12 -6.80 -16.54
N PRO A 340 14.80 -7.85 -16.01
CA PRO A 340 14.90 -8.03 -14.57
C PRO A 340 15.48 -6.79 -13.88
N ILE A 341 14.71 -6.22 -12.96
CA ILE A 341 15.13 -5.06 -12.17
C ILE A 341 16.13 -5.55 -11.13
N GLN A 342 17.41 -5.29 -11.37
CA GLN A 342 18.43 -5.62 -10.38
C GLN A 342 18.26 -4.73 -9.15
N THR A 343 18.03 -5.35 -7.99
CA THR A 343 18.40 -4.74 -6.72
C THR A 343 19.91 -4.55 -6.76
N LYS A 344 20.41 -3.35 -6.44
CA LYS A 344 21.79 -3.25 -5.92
C LYS A 344 21.81 -3.93 -4.55
N GLU A 345 21.60 -5.25 -4.49
CA GLU A 345 22.23 -5.98 -3.41
C GLU A 345 23.72 -5.86 -3.69
N VAL A 346 24.40 -5.08 -2.86
CA VAL A 346 25.83 -5.27 -2.72
C VAL A 346 25.99 -6.67 -2.13
N LEU A 347 25.98 -7.69 -2.99
CA LEU A 347 26.47 -9.01 -2.70
C LEU A 347 27.99 -8.87 -2.55
N SER A 348 28.44 -8.23 -1.47
CA SER A 348 29.87 -8.00 -1.22
C SER A 348 30.66 -9.30 -1.08
N ASP A 349 29.98 -10.45 -1.00
CA ASP A 349 30.62 -11.75 -0.76
C ASP A 349 29.97 -12.96 -1.46
N THR A 350 29.14 -12.77 -2.49
CA THR A 350 28.67 -13.92 -3.29
C THR A 350 29.82 -14.44 -4.14
N ARG A 351 30.25 -15.67 -3.87
CA ARG A 351 31.34 -16.33 -4.59
C ARG A 351 30.78 -17.49 -5.40
N LEU A 352 30.88 -17.36 -6.72
CA LEU A 352 30.74 -18.49 -7.63
C LEU A 352 32.11 -19.16 -7.75
N THR A 353 32.23 -20.38 -7.21
CA THR A 353 33.46 -21.15 -7.33
C THR A 353 33.26 -22.23 -8.37
N VAL A 354 34.09 -22.21 -9.40
CA VAL A 354 34.09 -23.21 -10.46
C VAL A 354 35.39 -23.98 -10.38
N SER A 355 35.31 -25.25 -9.97
CA SER A 355 36.48 -26.09 -9.75
C SER A 355 36.45 -27.28 -10.69
N PRO A 356 37.52 -27.54 -11.47
CA PRO A 356 37.63 -28.77 -12.23
C PRO A 356 37.87 -29.94 -11.26
N SER A 357 37.05 -30.98 -11.32
CA SER A 357 37.30 -32.21 -10.58
C SER A 357 38.44 -32.99 -11.24
N PRO A 358 39.62 -33.16 -10.60
CA PRO A 358 40.79 -33.75 -11.25
C PRO A 358 40.63 -35.23 -11.62
N THR A 359 39.59 -35.89 -11.12
CA THR A 359 39.38 -37.34 -11.24
C THR A 359 38.16 -37.73 -12.07
N SER A 360 37.17 -36.84 -12.25
CA SER A 360 35.91 -37.16 -12.94
C SER A 360 35.72 -36.44 -14.28
N GLY A 361 36.50 -35.40 -14.56
CA GLY A 361 36.31 -34.56 -15.75
C GLY A 361 35.05 -33.70 -15.73
N LEU A 362 34.32 -33.67 -14.62
CA LEU A 362 33.16 -32.80 -14.40
C LEU A 362 33.59 -31.45 -13.81
N LEU A 363 32.83 -30.42 -14.16
CA LEU A 363 32.96 -29.08 -13.58
C LEU A 363 32.02 -29.00 -12.37
N GLU A 364 32.56 -28.71 -11.20
CA GLU A 364 31.75 -28.48 -10.01
C GLU A 364 31.49 -26.97 -9.88
N VAL A 365 30.21 -26.60 -9.81
CA VAL A 365 29.77 -25.20 -9.68
C VAL A 365 29.12 -25.04 -8.31
N ALA A 366 29.76 -24.27 -7.43
CA ALA A 366 29.24 -23.96 -6.11
C ALA A 366 28.94 -22.46 -6.02
N LEU A 367 27.69 -22.13 -5.68
CA LEU A 367 27.26 -20.77 -5.38
C LEU A 367 27.19 -20.61 -3.86
N THR A 368 28.02 -19.74 -3.31
CA THR A 368 27.97 -19.40 -1.87
C THR A 368 27.32 -18.04 -1.71
N LEU A 369 26.20 -18.00 -0.98
CA LEU A 369 25.49 -16.76 -0.62
C LEU A 369 25.84 -16.35 0.82
N PRO A 370 25.97 -15.06 1.12
CA PRO A 370 26.19 -14.60 2.49
C PRO A 370 24.95 -14.88 3.35
N GLY A 371 25.13 -15.54 4.51
CA GLY A 371 24.08 -15.73 5.52
C GLY A 371 23.59 -17.16 5.75
N SER A 372 24.05 -18.17 5.00
CA SER A 372 23.75 -19.57 5.33
C SER A 372 24.64 -20.09 6.46
N GLY A 373 24.38 -19.60 7.68
CA GLY A 373 24.67 -20.37 8.87
C GLY A 373 23.82 -21.64 8.81
N LEU A 374 24.48 -22.79 8.80
CA LEU A 374 23.87 -24.11 8.93
C LEU A 374 22.86 -24.12 10.10
N VAL A 375 21.62 -24.52 9.81
CA VAL A 375 20.82 -25.34 10.73
C VAL A 375 20.80 -26.75 10.16
#